data_AF-A0A420XP54-F1
#
_entry.id   AF-A0A420XP54-F1
#
_cell.length_a   1.000
_cell.length_b   1.000
_cell.length_c   1.000
_cell.angle_alpha   90.00
_cell.angle_beta   90.00
_cell.angle_gamma   90.00
#
_symmetry.space_group_name_H-M   'P 1'
#
loop_
_entity.id
_entity.type
_entity.pdbx_description
1 polymer ?
#
loop_
_entity_poly.entity_id
_entity_poly.type
_entity_poly.pdbx_seq_one_letter_code
_entity_poly.pdbx_strand_id
1 'polypeptide(L)' 'MPPPASLPRPVEVRHQGRWVHGSLLAVYRRGGRWRAVVRYSVAPGEQYQQARWADDVRAAGAQQEAGRAQR' A
#
# COMPACT_ATOMS: atom_id res chain seq x y z
N MET A 1 -9.04 -6.64 24.56
CA MET A 1 -9.20 -5.57 23.55
C MET A 1 -8.50 -6.02 22.27
N PRO A 2 -9.18 -6.17 21.12
CA PRO A 2 -8.46 -6.29 19.86
C PRO A 2 -7.68 -4.98 19.63
N PRO A 3 -6.46 -5.04 19.06
CA PRO A 3 -5.72 -3.82 18.74
C PRO A 3 -6.58 -2.94 17.82
N PRO A 4 -6.43 -1.59 17.88
CA PRO A 4 -7.13 -0.71 16.95
C PRO A 4 -6.86 -1.21 15.54
N ALA A 5 -7.94 -1.47 14.79
CA ALA A 5 -7.88 -1.83 13.39
C ALA A 5 -7.05 -0.76 12.68
N SER A 6 -5.77 -1.05 12.47
CA SER A 6 -4.84 -0.09 11.89
C SER A 6 -5.40 0.24 10.51
N LEU A 7 -5.78 1.50 10.31
CA LEU A 7 -6.29 1.95 9.02
C LEU A 7 -5.33 1.48 7.90
N PRO A 8 -5.85 1.11 6.72
CA PRO A 8 -5.01 0.65 5.62
C PRO A 8 -3.90 1.66 5.36
N ARG A 9 -2.64 1.23 5.51
CA ARG A 9 -1.50 2.14 5.42
C ARG A 9 -1.27 2.50 3.94
N PRO A 10 -1.10 3.79 3.59
CA PRO A 10 -0.82 4.16 2.22
C PRO A 10 0.55 3.62 1.80
N VAL A 11 0.59 2.98 0.63
CA VAL A 11 1.79 2.40 0.03
C VAL A 11 1.83 2.71 -1.45
N GLU A 12 3.00 2.57 -2.05
CA GLU A 12 3.14 2.52 -3.50
C GLU A 12 3.55 1.10 -3.90
N VAL A 13 2.90 0.60 -4.94
CA VAL A 13 3.07 -0.76 -5.46
C VAL A 13 3.71 -0.68 -6.84
N ARG A 14 4.71 -1.50 -7.12
CA ARG A 14 5.29 -1.62 -8.45
C ARG A 14 4.29 -2.32 -9.37
N HIS A 15 3.83 -1.69 -10.44
CA HIS A 15 2.95 -2.28 -11.47
C HIS A 15 3.48 -1.91 -12.85
N GLN A 16 3.79 -2.89 -13.70
CA GLN A 16 4.32 -2.69 -15.06
C GLN A 16 5.48 -1.66 -15.15
N GLY A 17 6.42 -1.72 -14.20
CA GLY A 17 7.56 -0.79 -14.17
C GLY A 17 7.24 0.63 -13.67
N ARG A 18 6.04 0.88 -13.17
CA ARG A 18 5.63 2.15 -12.54
C ARG A 18 5.25 1.93 -11.08
N TRP A 19 5.31 2.98 -10.27
CA TRP A 19 4.80 2.96 -8.90
C TRP A 19 3.38 3.51 -8.91
N VAL A 20 2.44 2.75 -8.33
CA VAL A 20 1.02 3.13 -8.25
C VAL A 20 0.58 3.18 -6.80
N HIS A 21 -0.24 4.18 -6.47
CA HIS A 21 -0.74 4.33 -5.11
C HIS A 21 -1.71 3.21 -4.74
N GLY A 22 -1.60 2.73 -3.51
CA GLY A 22 -2.46 1.72 -2.96
C GLY A 22 -2.47 1.73 -1.44
N SER A 23 -3.09 0.69 -0.89
CA SER A 23 -3.26 0.51 0.54
C SER A 23 -2.76 -0.87 0.94
N LEU A 24 -1.98 -0.90 2.01
CA LEU A 24 -1.52 -2.12 2.65
C LEU A 24 -2.63 -2.69 3.52
N LEU A 25 -3.00 -3.94 3.25
CA LEU A 25 -4.05 -4.66 3.97
C LEU A 25 -3.47 -5.63 5.01
N ALA A 26 -2.39 -6.33 4.66
CA ALA A 26 -1.75 -7.30 5.56
C ALA A 26 -0.27 -7.51 5.20
N VAL A 27 0.51 -7.98 6.17
CA VAL A 27 1.92 -8.35 5.99
C VAL A 27 2.15 -9.71 6.60
N TYR A 28 2.88 -10.58 5.90
CA TYR A 28 3.23 -11.92 6.41
C TYR A 28 4.57 -12.40 5.85
N ARG A 29 5.19 -13.39 6.51
CA ARG A 29 6.40 -14.05 6.02
C ARG A 29 6.07 -15.31 5.24
N ARG A 30 6.79 -15.55 4.14
CA ARG A 30 6.74 -16.80 3.38
C ARG A 30 8.13 -17.13 2.85
N GLY A 31 8.68 -18.28 3.26
CA GLY A 31 10.03 -18.71 2.86
C GLY A 31 11.13 -17.73 3.27
N GLY A 32 11.06 -17.18 4.49
CA GLY A 32 12.04 -16.22 5.00
C GLY A 32 11.93 -14.79 4.45
N ARG A 33 11.05 -14.54 3.47
CA ARG A 33 10.84 -13.23 2.86
C ARG A 33 9.48 -12.63 3.26
N TRP A 34 9.41 -11.30 3.28
CA TRP A 34 8.19 -10.55 3.59
C TRP A 34 7.31 -10.37 2.35
N ARG A 35 6.00 -10.60 2.52
CA ARG A 35 4.95 -10.28 1.55
C ARG A 35 3.94 -9.33 2.14
N ALA A 36 3.42 -8.47 1.28
CA ALA A 36 2.41 -7.47 1.57
C ALA A 36 1.18 -7.75 0.71
N VAL A 37 0.01 -7.90 1.34
CA VAL A 37 -1.28 -7.87 0.63
C VAL A 37 -1.63 -6.40 0.43
N VAL A 38 -1.73 -5.99 -0.82
CA VAL A 38 -1.99 -4.61 -1.21
C VAL A 38 -3.23 -4.54 -2.09
N ARG A 39 -3.96 -3.43 -1.97
CA ARG A 39 -5.03 -3.04 -2.89
C ARG A 39 -4.65 -1.74 -3.57
N TYR A 40 -4.70 -1.69 -4.89
CA TYR A 40 -4.34 -0.50 -5.67
C TYR A 40 -5.20 -0.38 -6.92
N SER A 41 -5.34 0.83 -7.45
CA SER A 41 -6.08 1.10 -8.69
C SER A 41 -5.13 1.71 -9.73
N VAL A 42 -5.24 1.28 -10.98
CA VAL A 42 -4.40 1.77 -12.09
C VAL A 42 -5.14 2.70 -13.05
N ALA A 43 -6.48 2.59 -13.09
CA ALA A 43 -7.38 3.44 -13.82
C ALA A 43 -8.76 3.46 -13.13
N PRO A 44 -9.67 4.39 -13.47
CA PRO A 44 -11.05 4.35 -13.00
C PRO A 44 -11.70 3.00 -13.33
N GLY A 45 -12.19 2.29 -12.31
CA GLY A 45 -12.80 0.95 -12.46
C GLY A 45 -11.82 -0.23 -12.45
N GLU A 46 -10.50 0.01 -12.54
CA GLU A 46 -9.48 -1.05 -12.53
C GLU A 46 -8.78 -1.13 -11.17
N GLN A 47 -9.34 -1.96 -10.28
CA GLN A 47 -8.80 -2.24 -8.95
C GLN A 47 -8.21 -3.65 -8.87
N TYR A 48 -7.05 -3.77 -8.24
CA TYR A 48 -6.36 -5.02 -7.99
C TYR A 48 -6.15 -5.22 -6.50
N GLN A 49 -6.26 -6.48 -6.06
CA GLN A 49 -5.86 -6.91 -4.72
C GLN A 49 -4.93 -8.12 -4.86
N GLN A 50 -3.65 -7.95 -4.50
CA GLN A 50 -2.64 -9.00 -4.70
C GLN A 50 -1.60 -9.01 -3.58
N ALA A 51 -0.97 -10.17 -3.39
CA ALA A 51 0.18 -10.32 -2.49
C ALA A 51 1.50 -10.05 -3.24
N ARG A 52 2.12 -8.91 -2.97
CA ARG A 52 3.39 -8.47 -3.53
C ARG A 52 4.55 -8.74 -2.58
N TRP A 53 5.76 -8.90 -3.11
CA TRP A 53 6.96 -8.98 -2.28
C TRP A 53 7.28 -7.61 -1.70
N ALA A 54 7.97 -7.57 -0.57
CA ALA A 54 8.38 -6.31 0.04
C ALA A 54 9.22 -5.43 -0.90
N ASP A 55 9.98 -6.03 -1.82
CA ASP A 55 10.76 -5.30 -2.84
C ASP A 55 9.87 -4.54 -3.85
N ASP A 56 8.62 -4.98 -4.05
CA ASP A 56 7.64 -4.38 -4.96
C ASP A 56 6.68 -3.42 -4.25
N VAL A 57 6.88 -3.16 -2.96
CA VAL A 57 6.01 -2.32 -2.15
C VAL A 57 6.86 -1.38 -1.32
N ARG A 58 6.64 -0.07 -1.47
CA ARG A 58 7.28 0.93 -0.61
C ARG A 58 6.23 1.67 0.19
N ALA A 59 6.63 2.15 1.37
CA ALA A 59 5.83 3.12 2.08
C ALA A 59 5.63 4.32 1.16
N ALA A 60 4.39 4.75 0.96
CA ALA A 60 4.14 6.05 0.39
C ALA A 60 4.67 7.02 1.45
N GLY A 61 5.84 7.61 1.21
CA GLY A 61 6.46 8.57 2.14
C GLY A 61 5.44 9.64 2.50
N ALA A 62 5.53 10.16 3.73
CA ALA A 62 4.63 11.12 4.34
C ALA A 62 4.44 12.42 3.55
N GLN A 63 3.84 12.38 2.37
CA GLN A 63 3.15 13.51 1.75
C GLN A 63 1.70 13.50 2.23
N GLN A 64 1.54 13.43 3.55
CA GLN A 64 0.28 13.63 4.26
C GLN A 64 0.17 15.07 4.84
N GLU A 65 1.04 16.00 4.41
CA GLU A 65 1.10 17.36 4.98
C GLU A 65 1.03 18.52 3.96
N ALA A 66 0.67 18.28 2.69
CA ALA A 66 0.53 19.34 1.67
C ALA A 66 -0.93 19.65 1.27
N GLY A 67 -1.89 19.40 2.17
CA GLY A 67 -3.29 19.78 1.99
C GLY A 67 -3.98 20.27 3.27
N ARG A 68 -3.22 20.49 4.35
CA ARG A 68 -3.72 20.95 5.65
C ARG A 68 -3.23 22.36 5.99
N ALA A 69 -3.25 23.27 5.01
CA ALA A 69 -3.29 24.71 5.22
C ALA A 69 -4.53 25.21 4.46
N GLN A 70 -5.71 25.08 5.07
CA GLN A 70 -6.39 26.20 5.72
C GLN A 70 -6.49 27.41 4.80
N ARG A 71 -7.67 27.57 4.21
CA ARG A 71 -8.26 28.90 3.99
C ARG A 71 -9.34 29.09 5.03
#